data_AF-Q0SWG8-F1
#
_entry.id   AF-Q0SWG8-F1
#
_cell.length_a   1.000
_cell.length_b   1.000
_cell.length_c   1.000
_cell.angle_alpha   90.00
_cell.angle_beta   90.00
_cell.angle_gamma   90.00
#
_symmetry.space_group_name_H-M   'P 1'
#
loop_
_entity.id
_entity.type
_entity.pdbx_description
1 polymer ?
#
loop_
_entity_poly.entity_id
_entity_poly.type
_entity_poly.pdbx_seq_one_letter_code
_entity_poly.pdbx_strand_id
1 'polypeptide(L)' 'MVEERDIKTSNSNIGIKISNSNTGMKISNTNSKGLGIDLGIKEFAICSNGNKFKNINETSTVKKVEKKLKRGKKTFKEI' A
#
# COMPACT_ATOMS: atom_id res chain seq x y z
N MET A 1 10.73 45.31 13.64
CA MET A 1 10.77 43.96 14.24
C MET A 1 9.41 43.35 14.00
N VAL A 2 9.32 42.36 13.11
CA VAL A 2 8.05 41.65 12.84
C VAL A 2 8.14 40.37 13.66
N GLU A 3 7.28 40.22 14.67
CA GLU A 3 7.20 38.97 15.41
C GLU A 3 6.38 37.96 14.61
N GLU A 4 7.05 36.92 14.11
CA GLU A 4 6.36 35.75 13.58
C GLU A 4 5.77 34.95 14.75
N ARG A 5 4.46 34.72 14.71
CA ARG A 5 3.79 33.82 15.65
C ARG A 5 3.62 32.46 15.01
N ASP A 6 4.28 31.46 15.58
CA ASP A 6 4.13 30.07 15.18
C ASP A 6 2.72 29.54 15.50
N ILE A 7 2.04 29.02 14.48
CA ILE A 7 0.75 28.34 14.64
C ILE A 7 1.01 26.89 15.04
N LYS A 8 0.75 26.56 16.31
CA LYS A 8 0.80 25.17 16.80
C LYS A 8 -0.44 24.42 16.35
N THR A 9 -0.37 23.68 15.25
CA THR A 9 -1.46 22.82 14.79
C THR A 9 -1.56 21.57 15.67
N SER A 10 -2.76 21.35 16.22
CA SER A 10 -3.10 20.18 17.03
C SER A 10 -2.99 18.91 16.20
N ASN A 11 -2.20 17.95 16.69
CA ASN A 11 -1.98 16.65 16.07
C ASN A 11 -3.31 15.95 15.75
N SER A 12 -3.65 15.86 14.46
CA SER A 12 -4.74 15.03 13.97
C SER A 12 -4.31 13.56 14.04
N ASN A 13 -4.76 12.85 15.08
CA ASN A 13 -4.59 11.40 15.19
C ASN A 13 -5.50 10.69 14.17
N ILE A 14 -5.10 10.66 12.90
CA ILE A 14 -5.69 9.75 11.91
C ILE A 14 -5.11 8.36 12.20
N GLY A 15 -5.81 7.62 13.07
CA GLY A 15 -5.49 6.24 13.39
C GLY A 15 -5.78 5.34 12.20
N ILE A 16 -4.77 5.01 11.41
CA ILE A 16 -4.88 3.93 10.42
C ILE A 16 -4.88 2.61 11.18
N LYS A 17 -6.05 1.98 11.32
CA LYS A 17 -6.17 0.64 11.91
C LYS A 17 -5.65 -0.39 10.90
N ILE A 18 -4.38 -0.78 11.04
CA ILE A 18 -3.77 -1.84 10.23
C ILE A 18 -4.30 -3.18 10.74
N SER A 19 -5.36 -3.72 10.13
CA SER A 19 -5.74 -5.12 10.30
C SER A 19 -5.03 -5.96 9.24
N ASN A 20 -3.84 -6.47 9.55
CA ASN A 20 -3.30 -7.58 8.77
C ASN A 20 -2.65 -8.60 9.69
N SER A 21 -3.45 -9.59 10.11
CA SER A 21 -2.95 -10.88 10.56
C SER A 21 -2.26 -11.52 9.36
N ASN A 22 -0.93 -11.43 9.28
CA ASN A 22 -0.03 -12.56 9.09
C ASN A 22 1.38 -12.07 8.70
N THR A 23 2.36 -12.60 9.44
CA THR A 23 3.83 -12.53 9.22
C THR A 23 4.56 -11.20 9.51
N GLY A 24 4.83 -10.96 10.80
CA GLY A 24 6.22 -10.89 11.28
C GLY A 24 7.08 -9.66 10.96
N MET A 25 6.51 -8.48 10.70
CA MET A 25 7.29 -7.24 10.70
C MET A 25 7.37 -6.68 12.13
N LYS A 26 8.54 -6.77 12.77
CA LYS A 26 8.81 -6.06 14.03
C LYS A 26 8.81 -4.57 13.70
N ILE A 27 7.71 -3.87 14.01
CA ILE A 27 7.62 -2.41 13.88
C ILE A 27 8.48 -1.80 15.00
N SER A 28 9.80 -1.78 14.81
CA SER A 28 10.70 -0.98 15.63
C SER A 28 10.90 0.36 14.94
N ASN A 29 9.92 1.23 15.02
CA ASN A 29 10.17 2.66 14.83
C ASN A 29 9.22 3.44 15.72
N THR A 30 9.74 3.83 16.88
CA THR A 30 9.17 4.78 17.83
C THR A 30 9.26 6.22 17.32
N ASN A 31 9.19 6.45 16.01
CA ASN A 31 9.17 7.78 15.42
C ASN A 31 7.74 8.06 14.96
N SER A 32 7.05 8.88 15.74
CA SER A 32 5.64 9.30 15.66
C SER A 32 5.29 10.14 14.42
N LYS A 33 5.96 9.92 13.29
CA LYS A 33 5.71 10.65 12.05
C LYS A 33 4.63 9.92 11.25
N GLY A 34 3.55 10.63 10.89
CA GLY A 34 2.49 10.08 10.05
C GLY A 34 3.04 9.59 8.70
N LEU A 35 2.56 8.44 8.24
CA LEU A 35 2.86 7.89 6.92
C LEU A 35 1.72 8.22 5.96
N GLY A 36 2.01 8.99 4.92
CA GLY A 36 1.06 9.28 3.83
C GLY A 36 1.15 8.20 2.75
N ILE A 37 0.01 7.77 2.24
CA ILE A 37 -0.09 6.79 1.16
C ILE A 37 -1.04 7.36 0.09
N ASP A 38 -0.54 7.51 -1.12
CA ASP A 38 -1.30 7.98 -2.27
C ASP A 38 -1.52 6.82 -3.25
N LEU A 39 -2.77 6.57 -3.63
CA LEU A 39 -3.11 5.57 -4.65
C LEU A 39 -3.04 6.19 -6.05
N GLY A 40 -2.50 5.45 -7.02
CA GLY A 40 -2.29 5.96 -8.37
C GLY A 40 -2.47 4.91 -9.47
N ILE A 41 -2.59 5.41 -10.71
CA ILE A 41 -2.73 4.59 -11.91
C ILE A 41 -1.36 4.17 -12.46
N LYS A 42 -0.38 5.08 -12.39
CA LYS A 42 1.00 4.83 -12.85
C LYS A 42 1.76 3.94 -11.87
N GLU A 43 1.73 4.28 -10.59
CA GLU A 43 2.17 3.47 -9.46
C GLU A 43 0.97 3.20 -8.56
N PHE A 44 0.76 1.94 -8.17
CA PHE A 44 -0.41 1.52 -7.40
C PHE A 44 -0.50 2.24 -6.05
N ALA A 45 0.63 2.37 -5.36
CA ALA A 45 0.72 3.20 -4.17
C ALA A 45 2.10 3.88 -4.07
N ILE A 46 2.12 5.15 -3.65
CA ILE A 46 3.32 5.91 -3.33
C ILE A 46 3.24 6.31 -1.87
N CYS A 47 4.35 6.11 -1.15
CA CYS A 47 4.42 6.45 0.26
C CYS A 47 5.29 7.70 0.48
N SER A 48 4.95 8.50 1.50
CA SER A 48 5.70 9.70 1.88
C SER A 48 7.14 9.42 2.34
N ASN A 49 7.50 8.14 2.54
CA ASN A 49 8.86 7.66 2.80
C ASN A 49 9.67 7.40 1.51
N GLY A 50 9.12 7.69 0.32
CA GLY A 50 9.76 7.49 -0.97
C GLY A 50 9.56 6.11 -1.59
N ASN A 51 8.94 5.16 -0.87
CA ASN A 51 8.64 3.84 -1.42
C ASN A 51 7.53 3.92 -2.47
N LYS A 52 7.68 3.16 -3.55
CA LYS A 52 6.71 3.04 -4.63
C LYS A 52 6.33 1.59 -4.83
N PHE A 53 5.03 1.31 -4.84
CA PHE A 53 4.46 -0.01 -5.01
C PHE A 53 3.79 -0.11 -6.37
N LYS A 54 4.15 -1.14 -7.13
CA LYS A 54 3.52 -1.46 -8.41
C LYS A 54 2.30 -2.36 -8.17
N ASN A 55 1.40 -2.41 -9.14
CA ASN A 55 0.25 -3.31 -9.10
C ASN A 55 0.72 -4.78 -9.10
N ILE A 56 0.35 -5.53 -8.06
CA ILE A 56 0.71 -6.95 -7.92
C ILE A 56 0.15 -7.80 -9.06
N ASN A 57 -0.99 -7.41 -9.64
CA ASN A 57 -1.65 -8.14 -10.72
C ASN A 57 -0.85 -8.07 -12.03
N GLU A 58 0.03 -7.07 -12.16
CA GLU A 58 0.89 -6.93 -13.35
C GLU A 58 2.15 -7.81 -13.31
N THR A 59 2.44 -8.44 -12.16
CA THR A 59 3.60 -9.30 -11.99
C THR A 59 3.50 -10.58 -12.82
N SER A 60 4.65 -11.12 -13.27
CA SER A 60 4.70 -12.32 -14.10
C SER A 60 4.16 -13.55 -13.38
N THR A 61 4.34 -13.64 -12.06
CA THR A 61 3.82 -14.72 -11.22
C THR A 61 2.29 -14.73 -11.22
N VAL A 62 1.65 -13.60 -10.93
CA VAL A 62 0.18 -13.50 -10.90
C VAL A 62 -0.41 -13.78 -12.29
N LYS A 63 0.14 -13.18 -13.35
CA LYS A 63 -0.28 -13.44 -14.74
C LYS A 63 -0.17 -14.92 -15.15
N LYS A 64 0.88 -15.63 -14.70
CA LYS A 64 1.04 -17.07 -14.98
C LYS A 64 -0.05 -17.89 -14.28
N VAL A 65 -0.38 -17.58 -13.03
CA VAL A 65 -1.43 -18.26 -12.25
C VAL A 65 -2.80 -18.02 -12.89
N GLU A 66 -3.14 -16.77 -13.22
CA GLU A 66 -4.39 -16.42 -13.90
C GLU A 66 -4.55 -17.13 -15.25
N LYS A 67 -3.48 -17.19 -16.06
CA LYS A 67 -3.49 -17.93 -17.32
C LYS A 67 -3.75 -19.42 -17.13
N LYS A 68 -3.10 -20.06 -16.15
CA LYS A 68 -3.33 -21.47 -15.82
C LYS A 68 -4.78 -21.71 -15.40
N LEU A 69 -5.32 -20.86 -14.51
CA LEU A 69 -6.69 -20.95 -14.05
C LEU A 69 -7.70 -20.78 -15.19
N LYS A 70 -7.47 -19.80 -16.09
CA LYS A 70 -8.32 -19.56 -17.27
C LYS A 70 -8.32 -20.75 -18.24
N ARG A 71 -7.17 -21.42 -18.43
CA ARG A 71 -7.09 -22.63 -19.26
C ARG A 71 -7.87 -23.78 -18.64
N GLY A 72 -7.67 -24.07 -17.35
CA GLY A 72 -8.42 -25.11 -16.66
C GLY A 72 -9.94 -24.87 -16.74
N LYS A 73 -10.39 -23.65 -16.44
CA LYS A 73 -11.81 -23.27 -16.54
C LYS A 73 -12.40 -23.41 -17.96
N LYS A 74 -11.59 -23.28 -19.01
CA LYS A 74 -12.03 -23.54 -20.39
C LYS A 74 -12.17 -25.03 -20.65
N THR A 75 -11.18 -25.83 -20.25
CA THR A 75 -11.23 -27.29 -20.37
C THR A 75 -12.43 -27.88 -19.65
N PHE A 76 -12.75 -27.41 -18.44
CA PHE A 76 -13.93 -27.87 -17.69
C PHE A 76 -15.28 -27.41 -18.28
N LYS A 77 -15.29 -26.42 -19.18
CA LYS A 77 -16.52 -25.95 -19.84
C LYS A 77 -16.79 -26.65 -21.17
N GLU A 78 -15.78 -27.29 -21.74
CA GLU A 78 -15.84 -28.02 -23.02
C GLU A 78 -16.17 -29.51 -22.83
N ILE A 79 -16.33 -29.94 -21.56
CA ILE A 79 -16.78 -31.27 -21.12
C ILE A 79 -18.17 -31.12 -20.54
#